data_AF-A0A7W1MWG4-F1
#
_entry.id   AF-A0A7W1MWG4-F1
#
_cell.length_a   1.000
_cell.length_b   1.000
_cell.length_c   1.000
_cell.angle_alpha   90.00
_cell.angle_beta   90.00
_cell.angle_gamma   90.00
#
_symmetry.space_group_name_H-M   'P 1'
#
loop_
_entity.id
_entity.type
_entity.pdbx_description
1 polymer ?
#
loop_
_entity_poly.entity_id
_entity_poly.type
_entity_poly.pdbx_seq_one_letter_code
_entity_poly.pdbx_strand_id
1 'polypeptide(L)'
;MNPNTKGVIHVHGPVILSGVLRGSITVYAATTGGQTGFVGYGDDLVYAQDPASATCANLLGVISDGDQLILDNTINSPQRANNGGGYQNTYRWADGDDNGMSTSHDFVLHGVTMSRTGTVGVENFSQHPENLQNCNAANSGRGCIRQAGGVIEQVISATYSNKGDGFGENRSVDVCLNTQSPPYFPTTGRYIDNRFYEIDPARYNITTLFQSMQGGY
;
A
#
# COMPACT_ATOMS: atom_id res chain seq x y z
N MET A 1 1.86 -25.00 3.68
CA MET A 1 2.25 -23.81 4.49
C MET A 1 1.38 -23.72 5.74
N ASN A 2 2.00 -23.43 6.89
CA ASN A 2 1.38 -23.42 8.22
C ASN A 2 0.67 -22.07 8.50
N PRO A 3 -0.67 -22.04 8.68
CA PRO A 3 -1.41 -20.80 8.97
C PRO A 3 -1.05 -20.16 10.32
N ASN A 4 -0.37 -20.88 11.22
CA ASN A 4 0.06 -20.36 12.52
C ASN A 4 1.47 -19.76 12.49
N THR A 5 2.06 -19.57 11.32
CA THR A 5 3.38 -18.94 11.21
C THR A 5 3.30 -17.51 11.74
N LYS A 6 4.03 -17.22 12.81
CA LYS A 6 4.16 -15.88 13.40
C LYS A 6 5.63 -15.54 13.60
N GLY A 7 6.06 -14.35 13.18
CA GLY A 7 7.44 -13.94 13.38
C GLY A 7 7.84 -12.65 12.71
N VAL A 8 9.14 -12.38 12.78
CA VAL A 8 9.78 -11.21 12.18
C VAL A 8 10.85 -11.69 11.21
N ILE A 9 10.85 -11.13 10.00
CA ILE A 9 11.93 -11.27 9.02
C ILE A 9 12.74 -9.99 9.10
N HIS A 10 13.94 -10.07 9.67
CA HIS A 10 14.86 -8.94 9.75
C HIS A 10 15.87 -9.01 8.59
N VAL A 11 15.91 -7.96 7.78
CA VAL A 11 16.81 -7.85 6.62
C VAL A 11 17.75 -6.67 6.82
N HIS A 12 19.04 -6.88 6.53
CA HIS A 12 20.03 -5.81 6.50
C HIS A 12 20.16 -5.28 5.07
N GLY A 13 19.74 -4.04 4.84
CA GLY A 13 19.72 -3.41 3.52
C GLY A 13 18.39 -3.59 2.76
N PRO A 14 18.41 -3.42 1.43
CA PRO A 14 17.20 -3.41 0.62
C PRO A 14 16.57 -4.81 0.48
N VAL A 15 15.25 -4.86 0.40
CA VAL A 15 14.47 -6.07 0.11
C VAL A 15 13.40 -5.79 -0.94
N ILE A 16 13.14 -6.77 -1.80
CA ILE A 16 12.01 -6.73 -2.74
C ILE A 16 10.98 -7.77 -2.28
N LEU A 17 9.72 -7.37 -2.20
CA LEU A 17 8.60 -8.19 -1.75
C LEU A 17 7.57 -8.36 -2.87
N SER A 18 7.04 -9.58 -2.98
CA SER A 18 5.89 -9.94 -3.80
C SER A 18 5.38 -11.34 -3.43
N GLY A 19 4.16 -11.67 -3.85
CA GLY A 19 3.55 -12.99 -3.76
C GLY A 19 2.42 -13.08 -2.73
N VAL A 20 2.23 -14.27 -2.17
CA VAL A 20 1.10 -14.60 -1.30
C VAL A 20 1.57 -14.92 0.12
N LEU A 21 1.06 -14.19 1.11
CA LEU A 21 1.32 -14.42 2.53
C LEU A 21 0.27 -15.34 3.16
N ARG A 22 0.74 -16.35 3.90
CA ARG A 22 -0.06 -17.11 4.86
C ARG A 22 0.58 -17.08 6.25
N GLY A 23 -0.11 -16.49 7.22
CA GLY A 23 0.36 -16.27 8.60
C GLY A 23 0.52 -14.79 8.98
N SER A 24 1.07 -14.53 10.17
CA SER A 24 1.29 -13.17 10.68
C SER A 24 2.78 -12.82 10.71
N ILE A 25 3.25 -11.98 9.79
CA ILE A 25 4.68 -11.66 9.65
C ILE A 25 4.89 -10.16 9.71
N THR A 26 5.98 -9.74 10.35
CA THR A 26 6.56 -8.42 10.14
C THR A 26 7.88 -8.54 9.40
N VAL A 27 8.04 -7.82 8.30
CA VAL A 27 9.33 -7.65 7.63
C VAL A 27 9.92 -6.33 8.11
N TYR A 28 11.19 -6.34 8.51
CA TYR A 28 11.93 -5.11 8.84
C TYR A 28 13.21 -5.02 8.02
N ALA A 29 13.25 -4.05 7.12
CA ALA A 29 14.44 -3.68 6.36
C ALA A 29 15.21 -2.59 7.10
N ALA A 30 16.32 -2.97 7.73
CA ALA A 30 17.15 -2.11 8.55
C ALA A 30 18.35 -1.59 7.76
N THR A 31 18.71 -0.33 7.97
CA THR A 31 19.93 0.27 7.44
C THR A 31 21.13 -0.32 8.17
N THR A 32 22.11 -0.83 7.45
CA THR A 32 23.32 -1.42 8.05
C THR A 32 24.52 -1.23 7.14
N GLY A 33 25.63 -0.73 7.71
CA GLY A 33 26.89 -0.58 6.97
C GLY A 33 26.80 0.34 5.74
N GLY A 34 25.94 1.37 5.79
CA GLY A 34 25.72 2.30 4.67
C GLY A 34 24.74 1.81 3.61
N GLN A 35 24.20 0.58 3.74
CA GLN A 35 23.11 0.09 2.89
C GLN A 35 21.78 0.52 3.52
N THR A 36 21.02 1.37 2.83
CA THR A 36 19.71 1.83 3.30
C THR A 36 18.71 0.68 3.35
N GLY A 37 17.99 0.57 4.46
CA GLY A 37 16.87 -0.35 4.61
C GLY A 37 15.67 0.10 3.77
N PHE A 38 15.68 -0.24 2.49
CA PHE A 38 14.65 0.09 1.50
C PHE A 38 13.74 -1.12 1.24
N VAL A 39 12.46 -0.88 0.96
CA VAL A 39 11.54 -1.94 0.52
C VAL A 39 11.02 -1.62 -0.87
N GLY A 40 11.24 -2.52 -1.82
CA GLY A 40 10.60 -2.49 -3.13
C GLY A 40 9.43 -3.44 -3.19
N TYR A 41 8.29 -3.02 -3.72
CA TYR A 41 7.21 -3.92 -4.12
C TYR A 41 7.40 -4.26 -5.60
N GLY A 42 7.89 -5.48 -5.85
CA GLY A 42 8.22 -5.92 -7.20
C GLY A 42 7.00 -6.34 -8.01
N ASP A 43 5.97 -6.80 -7.30
CA ASP A 43 4.67 -7.24 -7.81
C ASP A 43 3.72 -7.29 -6.59
N ASP A 44 2.47 -7.66 -6.83
CA ASP A 44 1.44 -7.79 -5.81
C ASP A 44 1.88 -8.56 -4.58
N LEU A 45 1.41 -8.11 -3.41
CA LEU A 45 1.66 -8.76 -2.14
C LEU A 45 0.33 -8.95 -1.40
N VAL A 46 -0.26 -10.13 -1.57
CA VAL A 46 -1.62 -10.44 -1.12
C VAL A 46 -1.64 -11.45 -0.01
N TYR A 47 -2.71 -11.45 0.77
CA TYR A 47 -3.00 -12.52 1.72
C TYR A 47 -3.58 -13.73 1.01
N ALA A 48 -3.25 -14.92 1.51
CA ALA A 48 -3.84 -16.18 1.06
C ALA A 48 -5.34 -16.30 1.37
N GLN A 49 -5.88 -15.36 2.17
CA GLN A 49 -7.30 -15.23 2.48
C GLN A 49 -7.65 -13.74 2.41
N ASP A 50 -8.85 -13.45 1.90
CA ASP A 50 -9.38 -12.09 1.80
C ASP A 50 -9.27 -11.34 3.15
N PRO A 51 -8.64 -10.14 3.19
CA PRO A 51 -8.55 -9.32 4.40
C PRO A 51 -9.92 -8.86 4.92
N ALA A 52 -10.98 -8.84 4.11
CA ALA A 52 -12.34 -8.56 4.55
C ALA A 52 -12.99 -9.75 5.33
N SER A 53 -12.32 -10.90 5.40
CA SER A 53 -12.79 -12.06 6.16
C SER A 53 -12.66 -11.84 7.68
N ALA A 54 -13.70 -12.23 8.44
CA ALA A 54 -13.73 -12.13 9.90
C ALA A 54 -12.72 -13.04 10.64
N THR A 55 -11.96 -13.88 9.94
CA THR A 55 -11.05 -14.87 10.55
C THR A 55 -9.66 -14.31 10.88
N CYS A 56 -9.23 -13.21 10.25
CA CYS A 56 -7.95 -12.54 10.51
C CYS A 56 -6.74 -13.48 10.60
N ALA A 57 -6.68 -14.47 9.71
CA ALA A 57 -5.65 -15.50 9.74
C ALA A 57 -4.27 -15.00 9.24
N ASN A 58 -4.26 -13.92 8.46
CA ASN A 58 -3.04 -13.38 7.86
C ASN A 58 -2.89 -11.92 8.23
N LEU A 59 -1.68 -11.50 8.60
CA LEU A 59 -1.35 -10.12 8.95
C LEU A 59 0.08 -9.83 8.49
N LEU A 60 0.25 -8.75 7.75
CA LEU A 60 1.56 -8.29 7.30
C LEU A 60 1.85 -6.90 7.87
N GLY A 61 3.01 -6.79 8.50
CA GLY A 61 3.66 -5.52 8.80
C GLY A 61 4.92 -5.37 7.95
N VAL A 62 5.14 -4.21 7.35
CA VAL A 62 6.38 -3.91 6.62
C VAL A 62 6.99 -2.64 7.18
N ILE A 63 8.18 -2.77 7.79
CA ILE A 63 8.94 -1.66 8.35
C ILE A 63 10.18 -1.47 7.50
N SER A 64 10.49 -0.23 7.16
CA SER A 64 11.73 0.17 6.50
C SER A 64 12.35 1.35 7.24
N ASP A 65 13.67 1.39 7.29
CA ASP A 65 14.35 2.61 7.71
C ASP A 65 14.15 3.72 6.65
N GLY A 66 14.34 3.40 5.37
CA GLY A 66 14.15 4.33 4.24
C GLY A 66 12.80 4.19 3.56
N ASP A 67 12.77 4.45 2.25
CA ASP A 67 11.54 4.43 1.46
C ASP A 67 10.98 3.00 1.25
N GLN A 68 9.66 2.93 1.04
CA GLN A 68 8.96 1.77 0.52
C GLN A 68 8.31 2.16 -0.80
N LEU A 69 8.72 1.59 -1.92
CA LEU A 69 8.25 2.00 -3.24
C LEU A 69 7.66 0.85 -4.03
N ILE A 70 6.50 1.10 -4.66
CA ILE A 70 6.05 0.29 -5.79
C ILE A 70 7.03 0.54 -6.92
N LEU A 71 7.75 -0.51 -7.33
CA LEU A 71 8.84 -0.39 -8.27
C LEU A 71 8.34 -0.12 -9.69
N ASP A 72 9.04 0.74 -10.41
CA ASP A 72 8.78 0.99 -11.83
C ASP A 72 9.48 -0.07 -12.66
N ASN A 73 8.78 -1.19 -12.87
CA ASN A 73 9.29 -2.33 -13.61
C ASN A 73 8.28 -2.77 -14.67
N THR A 74 8.69 -3.75 -15.48
CA THR A 74 7.87 -4.27 -16.57
C THR A 74 6.65 -5.06 -16.10
N ILE A 75 6.45 -5.27 -14.80
CA ILE A 75 5.31 -5.94 -14.17
C ILE A 75 4.29 -4.87 -13.76
N ASN A 76 4.69 -3.94 -12.91
CA ASN A 76 3.85 -2.86 -12.37
C ASN A 76 3.57 -1.70 -13.35
N SER A 77 4.27 -1.63 -14.48
CA SER A 77 4.18 -0.50 -15.41
C SER A 77 4.16 -1.01 -16.86
N PRO A 78 3.17 -0.59 -17.67
CA PRO A 78 3.11 -1.02 -19.06
C PRO A 78 4.20 -0.31 -19.86
N GLN A 79 4.79 -1.06 -20.78
CA GLN A 79 5.95 -0.65 -21.53
C GLN A 79 5.53 -0.07 -22.88
N ARG A 80 6.30 0.88 -23.39
CA ARG A 80 6.06 1.44 -24.72
C ARG A 80 6.33 0.37 -25.78
N ALA A 81 5.34 0.03 -26.59
CA ALA A 81 5.48 -0.94 -27.65
C ALA A 81 6.36 -0.38 -28.78
N ASN A 82 7.52 -1.00 -29.02
CA ASN A 82 8.33 -0.73 -30.21
C ASN A 82 7.74 -1.47 -31.40
N ASN A 83 6.80 -0.84 -32.13
CA ASN A 83 6.41 -1.32 -33.45
C ASN A 83 7.42 -0.75 -34.47
N GLY A 84 8.12 -1.61 -35.20
CA GLY A 84 9.30 -1.33 -36.04
C GLY A 84 9.07 -0.40 -37.25
N GLY A 85 8.53 0.79 -37.05
CA GLY A 85 8.24 1.77 -38.09
C GLY A 85 7.49 2.98 -37.54
N GLY A 86 8.06 3.66 -36.54
CA GLY A 86 7.51 4.89 -35.96
C GLY A 86 7.00 4.70 -34.53
N TYR A 87 7.43 5.59 -33.64
CA TYR A 87 6.98 5.64 -32.26
C TYR A 87 5.48 5.95 -32.17
N GLN A 88 4.63 4.92 -32.18
CA GLN A 88 3.25 5.09 -31.72
C GLN A 88 3.24 5.12 -30.19
N ASN A 89 2.38 5.96 -29.60
CA ASN A 89 2.22 6.10 -28.15
C ASN A 89 1.40 4.94 -27.57
N THR A 90 1.69 3.71 -28.02
CA THR A 90 0.96 2.51 -27.63
C THR A 90 1.71 1.85 -26.50
N TYR A 91 1.12 1.85 -25.31
CA TYR A 91 1.65 1.12 -24.16
C TYR A 91 1.02 -0.26 -24.11
N ARG A 92 1.81 -1.25 -23.71
CA ARG A 92 1.38 -2.63 -23.55
C ARG A 92 1.95 -3.19 -22.25
N TRP A 93 1.13 -3.90 -21.53
CA TRP A 93 1.58 -4.78 -20.46
C TRP A 93 2.46 -5.87 -21.09
N ALA A 94 3.56 -6.22 -20.42
CA ALA A 94 4.56 -7.16 -20.91
C ALA A 94 3.99 -8.56 -21.21
N ASP A 95 2.91 -8.99 -20.55
CA ASP A 95 2.27 -10.28 -20.81
C ASP A 95 1.01 -10.23 -21.71
N GLY A 96 0.53 -9.03 -22.05
CA GLY A 96 -0.57 -8.82 -22.97
C GLY A 96 -1.95 -8.58 -22.35
N ASP A 97 -2.22 -8.97 -21.09
CA ASP A 97 -3.57 -8.87 -20.50
C ASP A 97 -3.61 -8.45 -19.01
N ASP A 98 -2.60 -8.71 -18.17
CA ASP A 98 -2.64 -8.34 -16.73
C ASP A 98 -1.30 -8.32 -15.97
N ASN A 99 -0.17 -8.53 -16.63
CA ASN A 99 1.20 -8.55 -16.08
C ASN A 99 1.44 -9.43 -14.85
N GLY A 100 0.57 -10.41 -14.57
CA GLY A 100 0.65 -11.20 -13.34
C GLY A 100 0.12 -10.48 -12.09
N MET A 101 -0.45 -9.28 -12.25
CA MET A 101 -1.16 -8.57 -11.18
C MET A 101 -2.51 -9.27 -10.93
N SER A 102 -2.84 -9.48 -9.66
CA SER A 102 -4.04 -10.20 -9.20
C SER A 102 -5.35 -9.54 -9.62
N THR A 103 -5.31 -8.25 -9.97
CA THR A 103 -6.42 -7.49 -10.52
C THR A 103 -5.92 -6.81 -11.78
N SER A 104 -6.52 -7.11 -12.93
CA SER A 104 -6.16 -6.56 -14.24
C SER A 104 -5.79 -5.07 -14.12
N HIS A 105 -4.48 -4.81 -14.15
CA HIS A 105 -3.83 -3.49 -14.14
C HIS A 105 -3.80 -2.70 -12.82
N ASP A 106 -4.09 -3.29 -11.66
CA ASP A 106 -4.02 -2.63 -10.35
C ASP A 106 -3.00 -3.32 -9.43
N PHE A 107 -2.22 -2.54 -8.68
CA PHE A 107 -1.27 -3.07 -7.67
C PHE A 107 -1.99 -3.38 -6.37
N VAL A 108 -1.87 -4.61 -5.87
CA VAL A 108 -2.54 -5.07 -4.66
C VAL A 108 -1.55 -5.27 -3.52
N LEU A 109 -1.80 -4.61 -2.39
CA LEU A 109 -1.03 -4.74 -1.16
C LEU A 109 -1.94 -5.01 0.03
N HIS A 110 -1.80 -6.18 0.65
CA HIS A 110 -2.43 -6.48 1.92
C HIS A 110 -1.41 -6.33 3.05
N GLY A 111 -1.60 -5.35 3.92
CA GLY A 111 -0.71 -5.09 5.04
C GLY A 111 -0.55 -3.63 5.41
N VAL A 112 0.00 -3.43 6.61
CA VAL A 112 0.38 -2.14 7.12
C VAL A 112 1.86 -1.86 6.86
N THR A 113 2.15 -0.66 6.39
CA THR A 113 3.50 -0.22 6.04
C THR A 113 3.95 0.90 6.97
N MET A 114 5.25 0.93 7.25
CA MET A 114 5.91 1.96 8.06
C MET A 114 7.27 2.29 7.47
N SER A 115 7.36 3.43 6.78
CA SER A 115 8.64 4.06 6.46
C SER A 115 9.05 5.00 7.60
N ARG A 116 10.21 4.72 8.21
CA ARG A 116 10.67 5.48 9.39
C ARG A 116 11.28 6.82 9.02
N THR A 117 12.03 6.90 7.91
CA THR A 117 12.69 8.13 7.47
C THR A 117 12.32 8.59 6.07
N GLY A 118 11.38 7.91 5.42
CA GLY A 118 11.05 8.14 4.01
C GLY A 118 9.55 8.17 3.75
N THR A 119 9.18 7.71 2.56
CA THR A 119 7.79 7.62 2.08
C THR A 119 7.37 6.18 1.83
N VAL A 120 6.06 5.97 1.73
CA VAL A 120 5.45 4.82 1.05
C VAL A 120 4.84 5.32 -0.26
N GLY A 121 5.54 5.10 -1.37
CA GLY A 121 5.27 5.77 -2.63
C GLY A 121 5.38 4.90 -3.87
N VAL A 122 5.49 5.57 -5.01
CA VAL A 122 5.64 4.95 -6.33
C VAL A 122 6.93 5.47 -6.96
N GLU A 123 7.77 4.57 -7.45
CA GLU A 123 8.95 4.94 -8.22
C GLU A 123 8.54 5.55 -9.56
N ASN A 124 9.18 6.66 -9.94
CA ASN A 124 8.91 7.39 -11.20
C ASN A 124 7.41 7.70 -11.42
N PHE A 125 6.67 8.03 -10.37
CA PHE A 125 5.22 8.25 -10.43
C PHE A 125 4.77 9.27 -11.50
N SER A 126 5.62 10.26 -11.80
CA SER A 126 5.34 11.33 -12.76
C SER A 126 5.92 11.05 -14.16
N GLN A 127 6.25 9.80 -14.43
CA GLN A 127 6.75 9.36 -15.72
C GLN A 127 5.70 8.46 -16.36
N HIS A 128 5.69 8.49 -17.69
CA HIS A 128 4.87 7.65 -18.55
C HIS A 128 4.65 6.23 -18.00
N PRO A 129 3.53 5.59 -18.35
CA PRO A 129 2.45 6.08 -19.22
C PRO A 129 1.49 7.07 -18.56
N GLU A 130 0.68 7.80 -19.34
CA GLU A 130 -0.45 8.61 -18.87
C GLU A 130 -1.80 8.11 -19.40
N ASN A 131 -2.87 8.25 -18.61
CA ASN A 131 -4.28 8.09 -19.01
C ASN A 131 -4.60 6.75 -19.71
N LEU A 132 -4.01 5.65 -19.27
CA LEU A 132 -4.30 4.33 -19.84
C LEU A 132 -5.54 3.69 -19.23
N GLN A 133 -5.87 4.06 -18.00
CA GLN A 133 -6.99 3.52 -17.26
C GLN A 133 -7.49 4.52 -16.22
N ASN A 134 -8.61 4.18 -15.57
CA ASN A 134 -9.21 4.98 -14.52
C ASN A 134 -9.03 4.27 -13.19
N CYS A 135 -8.45 4.97 -12.21
CA CYS A 135 -8.56 4.59 -10.82
C CYS A 135 -9.70 5.39 -10.18
N ASN A 136 -10.83 4.74 -9.95
CA ASN A 136 -12.10 5.41 -9.60
C ASN A 136 -12.48 6.47 -10.66
N ALA A 137 -12.54 7.75 -10.29
CA ALA A 137 -12.84 8.86 -11.19
C ALA A 137 -11.59 9.58 -11.72
N ALA A 138 -10.39 9.17 -11.31
CA ALA A 138 -9.12 9.78 -11.73
C ALA A 138 -8.44 8.94 -12.81
N ASN A 139 -7.92 9.59 -13.85
CA ASN A 139 -7.11 8.93 -14.85
C ASN A 139 -5.75 8.55 -14.26
N SER A 140 -5.26 7.36 -14.61
CA SER A 140 -3.99 6.82 -14.16
C SER A 140 -3.31 6.04 -15.29
N GLY A 141 -1.98 6.07 -15.29
CA GLY A 141 -1.16 5.36 -16.25
C GLY A 141 -0.92 3.91 -15.85
N ARG A 142 -0.81 3.66 -14.54
CA ARG A 142 -0.42 2.36 -13.97
C ARG A 142 -1.51 1.70 -13.14
N GLY A 143 -2.63 2.38 -12.86
CA GLY A 143 -3.83 1.82 -12.24
C GLY A 143 -4.06 2.31 -10.82
N CYS A 144 -4.75 1.52 -10.00
CA CYS A 144 -4.91 1.81 -8.59
C CYS A 144 -3.84 1.14 -7.74
N ILE A 145 -3.46 1.81 -6.66
CA ILE A 145 -2.92 1.17 -5.45
C ILE A 145 -4.11 0.64 -4.65
N ARG A 146 -4.35 -0.67 -4.70
CA ARG A 146 -5.36 -1.36 -3.90
C ARG A 146 -4.73 -1.88 -2.63
N GLN A 147 -4.75 -1.04 -1.60
CA GLN A 147 -4.23 -1.44 -0.30
C GLN A 147 -5.36 -1.80 0.66
N ALA A 148 -5.27 -2.96 1.30
CA ALA A 148 -6.01 -3.26 2.53
C ALA A 148 -5.02 -3.23 3.70
N GLY A 149 -5.05 -2.16 4.50
CA GLY A 149 -4.10 -1.97 5.59
C GLY A 149 -3.96 -0.51 6.01
N GLY A 150 -2.71 -0.04 6.12
CA GLY A 150 -2.42 1.33 6.52
C GLY A 150 -1.02 1.76 6.10
N VAL A 151 -0.81 3.06 6.02
CA VAL A 151 0.47 3.68 5.65
C VAL A 151 0.93 4.58 6.79
N ILE A 152 2.16 4.37 7.25
CA ILE A 152 2.85 5.25 8.18
C ILE A 152 4.12 5.71 7.49
N GLU A 153 4.27 7.02 7.32
CA GLU A 153 5.42 7.60 6.62
C GLU A 153 5.82 8.93 7.25
N GLN A 154 7.10 9.28 7.10
CA GLN A 154 7.59 10.58 7.55
C GLN A 154 7.30 11.67 6.50
N VAL A 155 7.38 11.31 5.23
CA VAL A 155 7.17 12.22 4.10
C VAL A 155 6.10 11.63 3.20
N ILE A 156 5.04 12.39 2.93
CA ILE A 156 4.00 12.00 1.97
C ILE A 156 4.53 12.31 0.57
N SER A 157 4.66 11.29 -0.27
CA SER A 157 5.01 11.43 -1.67
C SER A 157 3.78 11.31 -2.57
N ALA A 158 3.82 11.91 -3.74
CA ALA A 158 2.78 11.71 -4.74
C ALA A 158 2.93 10.31 -5.36
N THR A 159 1.81 9.61 -5.55
CA THR A 159 1.78 8.31 -6.24
C THR A 159 1.34 8.41 -7.70
N TYR A 160 0.80 9.56 -8.10
CA TYR A 160 0.35 9.91 -9.44
C TYR A 160 0.52 11.42 -9.67
N SER A 161 0.52 11.88 -10.92
CA SER A 161 0.50 13.31 -11.23
C SER A 161 -0.79 13.75 -11.92
N ASN A 162 -0.95 15.08 -12.03
CA ASN A 162 -2.08 15.71 -12.73
C ASN A 162 -2.15 15.39 -14.23
N LYS A 163 -1.10 14.80 -14.80
CA LYS A 163 -1.11 14.32 -16.19
C LYS A 163 -1.82 12.97 -16.36
N GLY A 164 -2.10 12.29 -15.24
CA GLY A 164 -2.66 10.94 -15.22
C GLY A 164 -1.63 9.84 -15.38
N ASP A 165 -0.38 10.06 -14.98
CA ASP A 165 0.67 9.04 -14.83
C ASP A 165 0.69 8.45 -13.40
N GLY A 166 1.47 7.39 -13.18
CA GLY A 166 1.60 6.74 -11.88
C GLY A 166 0.37 5.93 -11.48
N PHE A 167 0.19 5.67 -10.18
CA PHE A 167 -0.94 4.94 -9.61
C PHE A 167 -1.88 5.84 -8.79
N GLY A 168 -3.17 5.80 -9.12
CA GLY A 168 -4.21 6.41 -8.31
C GLY A 168 -4.37 5.71 -6.96
N GLU A 169 -4.73 6.44 -5.92
CA GLU A 169 -4.84 5.86 -4.57
C GLU A 169 -6.22 5.23 -4.34
N ASN A 170 -6.25 3.96 -3.93
CA ASN A 170 -7.45 3.25 -3.52
C ASN A 170 -7.17 2.38 -2.28
N ARG A 171 -6.92 3.05 -1.15
CA ARG A 171 -6.58 2.38 0.11
C ARG A 171 -7.82 2.23 0.99
N SER A 172 -7.88 1.10 1.67
CA SER A 172 -8.91 0.74 2.65
C SER A 172 -8.25 0.21 3.92
N VAL A 173 -8.93 0.35 5.05
CA VAL A 173 -8.45 -0.20 6.31
C VAL A 173 -8.65 -1.72 6.29
N ASP A 174 -7.59 -2.47 6.62
CA ASP A 174 -7.72 -3.89 6.93
C ASP A 174 -8.46 -4.01 8.28
N VAL A 175 -9.68 -4.55 8.23
CA VAL A 175 -10.55 -4.72 9.41
C VAL A 175 -9.89 -5.56 10.51
N CYS A 176 -8.94 -6.43 10.16
CA CYS A 176 -8.21 -7.24 11.11
C CYS A 176 -7.25 -6.43 11.98
N LEU A 177 -6.76 -5.29 11.48
CA LEU A 177 -5.90 -4.37 12.24
C LEU A 177 -6.63 -3.68 13.40
N ASN A 178 -7.97 -3.72 13.44
CA ASN A 178 -8.77 -3.19 14.56
C ASN A 178 -8.69 -4.07 15.81
N THR A 179 -8.40 -5.37 15.64
CA THR A 179 -8.42 -6.37 16.73
C THR A 179 -7.08 -7.02 16.97
N GLN A 180 -6.20 -7.03 15.97
CA GLN A 180 -4.90 -7.67 16.01
C GLN A 180 -3.85 -6.77 15.34
N SER A 181 -2.57 -7.06 15.56
CA SER A 181 -1.48 -6.34 14.89
C SER A 181 -0.43 -7.34 14.41
N PRO A 182 0.31 -7.02 13.33
CA PRO A 182 1.41 -7.86 12.91
C PRO A 182 2.45 -7.97 14.05
N PRO A 183 3.13 -9.12 14.20
CA PRO A 183 4.03 -9.34 15.33
C PRO A 183 5.14 -8.30 15.39
N TYR A 184 5.38 -7.68 16.56
CA TYR A 184 6.44 -6.68 16.74
C TYR A 184 6.32 -5.44 15.84
N PHE A 185 5.18 -5.24 15.18
CA PHE A 185 4.91 -3.99 14.51
C PHE A 185 4.59 -2.91 15.55
N PRO A 186 5.17 -1.71 15.47
CA PRO A 186 4.89 -0.67 16.46
C PRO A 186 3.41 -0.34 16.41
N THR A 187 2.68 -0.67 17.48
CA THR A 187 1.28 -0.32 17.58
C THR A 187 1.19 1.16 17.93
N THR A 188 0.47 1.95 17.13
CA THR A 188 0.02 3.29 17.52
C THR A 188 -1.11 3.25 18.57
N GLY A 189 -1.40 2.08 19.16
CA GLY A 189 -2.70 1.79 19.75
C GLY A 189 -3.71 1.47 18.65
N ARG A 190 -4.84 0.87 19.02
CA ARG A 190 -5.97 0.54 18.13
C ARG A 190 -6.16 1.58 17.02
N TYR A 191 -6.15 1.13 15.76
CA TYR A 191 -6.62 1.95 14.65
C TYR A 191 -8.12 2.18 14.86
N ILE A 192 -8.49 3.44 15.06
CA ILE A 192 -9.87 3.90 15.02
C ILE A 192 -9.97 4.87 13.85
N ASP A 193 -11.03 4.77 13.07
CA ASP A 193 -11.31 5.79 12.06
C ASP A 193 -11.30 7.15 12.73
N ASN A 194 -10.50 8.06 12.19
CA ASN A 194 -10.33 9.38 12.75
C ASN A 194 -11.63 10.16 12.53
N ARG A 195 -12.52 10.15 13.52
CA ARG A 195 -13.74 10.96 13.51
C ARG A 195 -13.37 12.35 14.00
N PHE A 196 -13.39 13.34 13.10
CA PHE A 196 -13.37 14.74 13.50
C PHE A 196 -14.79 15.16 13.88
N TYR A 197 -14.92 15.80 15.04
CA TYR A 197 -16.15 16.46 15.45
C TYR A 197 -15.94 17.96 15.29
N GLU A 198 -16.68 18.57 14.36
CA GLU A 198 -16.73 20.02 14.27
C GLU A 198 -17.56 20.55 15.45
N ILE A 199 -16.89 21.27 16.35
CA ILE A 199 -17.54 21.90 17.49
C ILE A 199 -17.81 23.36 17.11
N ASP A 200 -19.08 23.72 16.94
CA ASP A 200 -19.50 25.11 16.92
C ASP A 200 -19.39 25.69 18.34
N PRO A 201 -18.45 26.61 18.61
CA PRO A 201 -18.23 27.15 19.95
C PRO A 201 -19.42 27.98 20.46
N ALA A 202 -20.31 28.48 19.59
CA ALA A 202 -21.49 29.23 19.99
C ALA A 202 -22.65 28.33 20.44
N ARG A 203 -22.65 27.05 20.04
CA ARG A 203 -23.68 26.04 20.38
C ARG A 203 -23.10 24.85 21.15
N TYR A 204 -21.91 25.01 21.71
CA TYR A 204 -21.20 23.95 22.40
C TYR A 204 -22.00 23.48 23.63
N ASN A 205 -22.46 22.24 23.57
CA ASN A 205 -23.06 21.55 24.71
C ASN A 205 -22.24 20.28 24.99
N ILE A 206 -21.54 20.32 26.12
CA ILE A 206 -20.64 19.25 26.55
C ILE A 206 -21.37 17.94 26.82
N THR A 207 -22.63 18.00 27.29
CA THR A 207 -23.42 16.81 27.60
C THR A 207 -23.81 16.05 26.35
N THR A 208 -24.22 16.75 25.28
CA THR A 208 -24.53 16.13 23.99
C THR A 208 -23.30 15.54 23.30
N LEU A 209 -22.14 16.20 23.42
CA LEU A 209 -20.88 15.67 22.89
C LEU A 209 -20.43 14.41 23.63
N PHE A 210 -20.51 14.41 24.97
CA PHE A 210 -20.17 13.21 25.75
C PHE A 210 -21.12 12.04 25.48
N GLN A 211 -22.41 12.31 25.27
CA GLN A 211 -23.38 11.28 24.87
C GLN A 211 -23.07 10.72 23.47
N SER A 212 -22.69 11.56 22.50
CA SER A 212 -22.30 11.08 21.17
C SER A 212 -20.99 10.28 21.18
N MET A 213 -20.09 10.55 22.13
CA MET A 213 -18.85 9.79 22.31
C MET A 213 -19.06 8.44 23.03
N GLN A 214 -20.17 8.23 23.74
CA GLN A 214 -20.46 7.01 24.49
C GLN A 214 -21.29 5.97 23.71
N GLY A 215 -21.83 6.32 22.54
CA GLY A 215 -22.75 5.48 21.75
C GLY A 215 -22.11 4.44 20.83
N GLY A 216 -20.93 3.90 21.14
CA GLY A 216 -20.25 2.90 20.32
C GLY A 216 -19.87 1.64 21.08
N TYR A 217 -20.83 0.70 21.18
CA TYR A 217 -20.57 -0.73 21.35
C TYR A 217 -21.13 -1.46 20.14
#